data_AF-A0A3B4A160-F1
#
_entry.id   AF-A0A3B4A160-F1
#
_cell.length_a   1.000
_cell.length_b   1.000
_cell.length_c   1.000
_cell.angle_alpha   90.00
_cell.angle_beta   90.00
_cell.angle_gamma   90.00
#
_symmetry.space_group_name_H-M   'P 1'
#
loop_
_entity.id
_entity.type
_entity.pdbx_description
1 polymer ?
#
loop_
_entity_poly.entity_id
_entity_poly.type
_entity_poly.pdbx_seq_one_letter_code
_entity_poly.pdbx_strand_id
1 'polypeptide(L)'
;PMRLEKIFTTTTDALPHINIITNSRFNVFSGLPQYEATKAYMPKQPDELGLQQAELVILLQNEDGWCFGERMRDGDRGWFPASCVTEITDPTAIENNVQRMKRLRKETNQRTINHAHAQIKSDERGECSSNKAIWVQD
;
A
#
# COMPACT_ATOMS: atom_id res chain seq x y z
N PRO A 1 10.18 -38.23 -30.52
CA PRO A 1 9.03 -38.27 -29.57
C PRO A 1 9.30 -37.35 -28.38
N MET A 2 8.89 -36.08 -28.50
CA MET A 2 9.10 -35.07 -27.45
C MET A 2 7.87 -35.00 -26.55
N ARG A 3 8.13 -35.10 -25.24
CA ARG A 3 7.16 -35.10 -24.15
C ARG A 3 6.81 -33.65 -23.82
N LEU A 4 5.51 -33.35 -23.79
CA LEU A 4 4.97 -32.13 -23.19
C LEU A 4 5.20 -32.19 -21.68
N GLU A 5 6.08 -31.35 -21.15
CA GLU A 5 6.02 -30.98 -19.74
C GLU A 5 5.47 -29.57 -19.65
N LYS A 6 4.15 -29.48 -19.41
CA LYS A 6 3.52 -28.23 -18.98
C LYS A 6 3.97 -28.01 -17.55
N ILE A 7 4.97 -27.16 -17.35
CA ILE A 7 5.27 -26.63 -16.03
C ILE A 7 4.18 -25.58 -15.76
N PHE A 8 3.05 -26.01 -15.20
CA PHE A 8 2.18 -25.10 -14.48
C PHE A 8 2.90 -24.78 -13.18
N THR A 9 3.63 -23.66 -13.13
CA THR A 9 4.05 -23.11 -11.84
C THR A 9 2.81 -22.49 -11.19
N THR A 10 2.05 -23.32 -10.48
CA THR A 10 1.10 -22.85 -9.47
C THR A 10 1.93 -22.28 -8.30
N THR A 11 2.57 -21.14 -8.50
CA THR A 11 3.26 -20.43 -7.41
C THR A 11 2.24 -19.55 -6.71
N THR A 12 1.41 -20.20 -5.89
CA THR A 12 0.66 -19.57 -4.81
C THR A 12 1.52 -19.35 -3.56
N ASP A 13 2.84 -19.60 -3.64
CA ASP A 13 3.80 -19.53 -2.52
C ASP A 13 4.84 -18.39 -2.62
N ALA A 14 4.66 -17.43 -3.53
CA ALA A 14 5.32 -16.13 -3.43
C ALA A 14 4.22 -15.13 -3.02
N LEU A 15 4.09 -14.70 -1.78
CA LEU A 15 5.07 -13.86 -1.10
C LEU A 15 4.97 -14.04 0.44
N PRO A 16 5.76 -14.94 1.06
CA PRO A 16 5.94 -14.93 2.52
C PRO A 16 6.55 -13.60 3.01
N HIS A 17 7.13 -12.80 2.11
CA HIS A 17 7.71 -11.50 2.43
C HIS A 17 6.68 -10.41 2.74
N ILE A 18 5.46 -10.43 2.18
CA ILE A 18 4.48 -9.35 2.49
C ILE A 18 4.04 -9.42 3.95
N ASN A 19 3.78 -10.61 4.49
CA ASN A 19 3.37 -10.77 5.89
C ASN A 19 4.51 -10.50 6.89
N ILE A 20 5.76 -10.84 6.52
CA ILE A 20 6.93 -10.60 7.38
C ILE A 20 7.33 -9.10 7.35
N ILE A 21 7.29 -8.45 6.18
CA ILE A 21 7.59 -7.01 6.03
C ILE A 21 6.52 -6.16 6.72
N THR A 22 5.24 -6.57 6.67
CA THR A 22 4.17 -5.78 7.31
C THR A 22 4.25 -5.82 8.83
N ASN A 23 4.39 -6.99 9.46
CA ASN A 23 4.46 -7.09 10.93
C ASN A 23 5.66 -6.35 11.53
N SER A 24 6.84 -6.46 10.92
CA SER A 24 8.05 -5.76 11.36
C SER A 24 7.93 -4.25 11.18
N ARG A 25 7.42 -3.80 10.03
CA ARG A 25 7.20 -2.38 9.75
C ARG A 25 6.16 -1.74 10.68
N PHE A 26 5.10 -2.45 11.07
CA PHE A 26 4.15 -1.96 12.07
C PHE A 26 4.75 -1.81 13.46
N ASN A 27 5.77 -2.61 13.79
CA ASN A 27 6.49 -2.51 15.05
C ASN A 27 7.42 -1.29 15.10
N VAL A 28 7.90 -0.81 13.94
CA VAL A 28 8.67 0.45 13.84
C VAL A 28 7.76 1.67 14.05
N PHE A 29 6.49 1.59 13.65
CA PHE A 29 5.56 2.71 13.74
C PHE A 29 4.96 2.95 15.14
N SER A 30 5.05 1.99 16.06
CA SER A 30 4.48 2.12 17.41
C SER A 30 5.19 3.18 18.26
N GLY A 31 6.43 3.55 17.92
CA GLY A 31 7.20 4.59 18.61
C GLY A 31 7.30 5.92 17.85
N LEU A 32 6.66 6.05 16.69
CA LEU A 32 6.76 7.24 15.87
C LEU A 32 5.58 8.21 16.13
N PRO A 33 5.82 9.54 16.09
CA PRO A 33 4.77 10.53 16.28
C PRO A 33 3.61 10.37 15.28
N GLN A 34 2.38 10.45 15.78
CA GLN A 34 1.17 10.39 14.98
C GLN A 34 0.56 11.77 14.85
N TYR A 35 0.02 12.07 13.67
CA TYR A 35 -0.58 13.34 13.36
C TYR A 35 -1.94 13.14 12.68
N GLU A 36 -2.86 14.04 12.95
CA GLU A 36 -4.14 14.14 12.27
C GLU A 36 -4.14 15.34 11.32
N ALA A 37 -4.62 15.12 10.10
CA ALA A 37 -4.83 16.18 9.13
C ALA A 37 -6.03 17.05 9.52
N THR A 38 -5.79 18.30 9.90
CA THR A 38 -6.84 19.26 10.27
C THR A 38 -7.57 19.82 9.05
N LYS A 39 -6.93 19.78 7.88
CA LYS A 39 -7.47 20.21 6.58
C LYS A 39 -6.97 19.30 5.46
N ALA A 40 -7.75 19.21 4.40
CA ALA A 40 -7.35 18.49 3.20
C ALA A 40 -6.16 19.19 2.52
N TYR A 41 -5.26 18.39 1.94
CA TYR A 41 -4.14 18.83 1.14
C TYR A 41 -4.14 18.12 -0.20
N MET A 42 -4.12 18.88 -1.29
CA MET A 42 -3.96 18.34 -2.63
C MET A 42 -2.48 18.43 -3.04
N PRO A 43 -1.87 17.30 -3.44
CA PRO A 43 -0.47 17.27 -3.83
C PRO A 43 -0.28 18.02 -5.15
N LYS A 44 0.77 18.83 -5.21
CA LYS A 44 1.18 19.64 -6.37
C LYS A 44 2.37 19.02 -7.10
N GLN A 45 3.17 18.23 -6.40
CA GLN A 45 4.35 17.54 -6.93
C GLN A 45 4.23 16.02 -6.72
N PRO A 46 4.97 15.19 -7.48
CA PRO A 46 4.89 13.73 -7.39
C PRO A 46 5.36 13.14 -6.07
N ASP A 47 6.20 13.87 -5.32
CA ASP A 47 6.72 13.50 -4.01
C ASP A 47 5.83 13.97 -2.85
N GLU A 48 4.76 14.71 -3.16
CA GLU A 48 3.81 15.18 -2.15
C GLU A 48 2.72 14.15 -1.84
N LEU A 49 2.37 14.06 -0.57
CA LEU A 49 1.31 13.19 -0.06
C LEU A 49 0.01 13.97 0.06
N GLY A 50 -1.00 13.58 -0.72
CA GLY A 50 -2.34 14.10 -0.55
C GLY A 50 -2.97 13.67 0.78
N LEU A 51 -3.67 14.57 1.44
CA LEU A 51 -4.38 14.31 2.71
C LEU A 51 -5.83 14.74 2.63
N GLN A 52 -6.71 14.01 3.29
CA GLN A 52 -8.09 14.41 3.56
C GLN A 52 -8.21 14.85 5.02
N GLN A 53 -9.22 15.67 5.32
CA GLN A 53 -9.49 16.08 6.70
C GLN A 53 -9.76 14.83 7.57
N ALA A 54 -9.24 14.84 8.80
CA ALA A 54 -9.25 13.75 9.77
C ALA A 54 -8.50 12.47 9.32
N GLU A 55 -7.61 12.57 8.33
CA GLU A 55 -6.68 11.49 8.02
C GLU A 55 -5.53 11.42 9.01
N LEU A 56 -5.08 10.18 9.26
CA LEU A 56 -4.01 9.89 10.19
C LEU A 56 -2.71 9.59 9.42
N VAL A 57 -1.64 10.22 9.86
CA VAL A 57 -0.30 10.06 9.28
C VAL A 57 0.73 9.82 10.37
N ILE A 58 1.77 9.06 10.02
CA ILE A 58 2.95 8.86 10.86
C ILE A 58 4.03 9.80 10.35
N LEU A 59 4.59 10.63 11.22
CA LEU A 59 5.66 11.53 10.86
C LEU A 59 7.00 10.75 10.83
N LEU A 60 7.71 10.86 9.72
CA LEU A 60 9.01 10.21 9.51
C LEU A 60 10.15 11.23 9.54
N GLN A 61 9.93 12.41 8.94
CA GLN A 61 10.89 13.50 8.89
C GLN A 61 10.16 14.84 8.84
N ASN A 62 10.81 15.91 9.29
CA ASN A 62 10.33 17.28 9.20
C ASN A 62 11.49 18.17 8.75
N GLU A 63 11.22 19.11 7.84
CA GLU A 63 12.18 20.01 7.24
C GLU A 63 11.50 21.33 6.86
N ASP A 64 11.94 22.45 7.44
CA ASP A 64 11.53 23.82 7.07
C ASP A 64 10.01 24.03 6.82
N GLY A 65 9.17 23.48 7.69
CA GLY A 65 7.71 23.63 7.61
C GLY A 65 7.00 22.60 6.73
N TRP A 66 7.75 21.63 6.21
CA TRP A 66 7.25 20.46 5.49
C TRP A 66 7.50 19.19 6.29
N CYS A 67 6.51 18.32 6.28
CA CYS A 67 6.53 17.04 6.94
C CYS A 67 6.57 15.93 5.89
N PHE A 68 7.50 14.99 6.02
CA PHE A 68 7.48 13.74 5.30
C PHE A 68 6.89 12.67 6.20
N GLY A 69 5.85 11.99 5.72
CA GLY A 69 5.14 11.00 6.51
C GLY A 69 4.54 9.87 5.70
N GLU A 70 3.95 8.92 6.42
CA GLU A 70 3.23 7.77 5.86
C GLU A 70 1.76 7.83 6.25
N ARG A 71 0.86 7.82 5.27
CA ARG A 71 -0.58 7.76 5.51
C ARG A 71 -0.97 6.40 6.07
N MET A 72 -1.70 6.38 7.17
CA MET A 72 -2.03 5.12 7.85
C MET A 72 -2.95 4.23 7.01
N ARG A 73 -3.86 4.82 6.23
CA ARG A 73 -4.88 4.10 5.44
C ARG A 73 -4.29 3.08 4.46
N ASP A 74 -3.37 3.53 3.63
CA ASP A 74 -2.84 2.80 2.46
C ASP A 74 -1.32 2.60 2.53
N GLY A 75 -0.62 3.36 3.38
CA GLY A 75 0.83 3.29 3.50
C GLY A 75 1.57 4.15 2.48
N ASP A 76 0.86 5.02 1.76
CA ASP A 76 1.47 6.00 0.85
C ASP A 76 2.34 6.98 1.62
N ARG A 77 3.43 7.42 0.98
CA ARG A 77 4.42 8.31 1.58
C ARG A 77 4.63 9.54 0.71
N GLY A 78 4.97 10.64 1.36
CA GLY A 78 5.30 11.87 0.68
C GLY A 78 5.31 13.06 1.62
N TRP A 79 5.58 14.21 1.02
CA TRP A 79 5.66 15.51 1.69
C TRP A 79 4.31 16.20 1.78
N PHE A 80 4.05 16.85 2.91
CA PHE A 80 2.89 17.69 3.11
C PHE A 80 3.23 18.87 4.03
N PRO A 81 2.52 20.00 3.95
CA PRO A 81 2.78 21.15 4.83
C PRO A 81 2.47 20.82 6.29
N ALA A 82 3.37 21.20 7.20
CA ALA A 82 3.16 21.03 8.65
C ALA A 82 1.89 21.75 9.14
N SER A 83 1.51 22.86 8.48
CA SER A 83 0.30 23.62 8.81
C SER A 83 -1.01 22.85 8.61
N CYS A 84 -0.99 21.73 7.89
CA CYS A 84 -2.17 20.91 7.59
C CYS A 84 -2.42 19.81 8.63
N VAL A 85 -1.52 19.65 9.60
CA VAL A 85 -1.57 18.54 10.56
C VAL A 85 -1.44 19.03 11.99
N THR A 86 -1.86 18.19 12.94
CA THR A 86 -1.68 18.42 14.38
C THR A 86 -1.29 17.12 15.04
N GLU A 87 -0.36 17.19 15.98
CA GLU A 87 0.14 16.01 16.68
C GLU A 87 -0.94 15.41 17.58
N ILE A 88 -1.02 14.09 17.57
CA ILE A 88 -1.90 13.31 18.44
C ILE A 88 -1.07 12.90 19.64
N THR A 89 -1.38 13.46 20.81
CA THR A 89 -0.62 13.22 22.04
C THR A 89 -1.32 12.26 23.01
N ASP A 90 -2.61 11.97 22.80
CA ASP A 90 -3.35 11.03 23.65
C ASP A 90 -2.89 9.59 23.39
N PRO A 91 -2.30 8.90 24.38
CA PRO A 91 -1.84 7.51 24.22
C PRO A 91 -2.96 6.56 23.80
N THR A 92 -4.18 6.80 24.28
CA THR A 92 -5.34 5.96 23.93
C THR A 92 -5.70 6.12 22.46
N ALA A 93 -5.73 7.36 21.97
CA ALA A 93 -5.92 7.66 20.55
C ALA A 93 -4.80 7.04 19.69
N ILE A 94 -3.53 7.21 20.08
CA ILE A 94 -2.36 6.65 19.40
C ILE A 94 -2.50 5.13 19.22
N GLU A 95 -2.87 4.40 20.28
CA GLU A 95 -3.03 2.95 20.21
C GLU A 95 -4.22 2.55 19.33
N ASN A 96 -5.36 3.20 19.48
CA ASN A 96 -6.55 2.96 18.66
C ASN A 96 -6.27 3.18 17.16
N ASN A 97 -5.52 4.22 16.83
CA ASN A 97 -5.11 4.54 15.47
C ASN A 97 -4.22 3.44 14.87
N VAL A 98 -3.27 2.90 15.64
CA VAL A 98 -2.43 1.77 15.20
C VAL A 98 -3.28 0.53 14.91
N GLN A 99 -4.24 0.21 15.78
CA GLN A 99 -5.13 -0.94 15.55
C GLN A 99 -6.00 -0.73 14.31
N ARG A 100 -6.53 0.50 14.13
CA ARG A 100 -7.29 0.88 12.94
C ARG A 100 -6.44 0.75 11.67
N MET A 101 -5.20 1.22 11.69
CA MET A 101 -4.25 1.09 10.58
C MET A 101 -4.03 -0.37 10.19
N LYS A 102 -3.75 -1.25 11.16
CA LYS A 102 -3.53 -2.69 10.90
C LYS A 102 -4.71 -3.31 10.17
N ARG A 103 -5.93 -2.98 10.60
CA ARG A 103 -7.16 -3.45 9.96
C ARG A 103 -7.31 -2.90 8.53
N LEU A 104 -7.18 -1.59 8.35
CA LEU A 104 -7.36 -0.92 7.05
C LEU A 104 -6.38 -1.45 5.99
N ARG A 105 -5.13 -1.68 6.37
CA ARG A 105 -4.12 -2.20 5.45
C ARG A 105 -4.38 -3.65 5.06
N LYS A 106 -4.84 -4.50 5.99
CA LYS A 106 -5.25 -5.86 5.68
C LYS A 106 -6.41 -5.89 4.68
N GLU A 107 -7.41 -5.03 4.90
CA GLU A 107 -8.56 -4.90 3.99
C GLU A 107 -8.15 -4.39 2.61
N THR A 108 -7.30 -3.35 2.56
CA THR A 108 -6.80 -2.77 1.31
C THR A 108 -6.01 -3.79 0.50
N ASN A 109 -5.08 -4.50 1.15
CA ASN A 109 -4.31 -5.58 0.52
C ASN A 109 -5.23 -6.67 -0.05
N GLN A 110 -6.25 -7.09 0.72
CA GLN A 110 -7.20 -8.09 0.25
C GLN A 110 -8.03 -7.61 -0.95
N ARG A 111 -8.45 -6.34 -0.95
CA ARG A 111 -9.16 -5.73 -2.09
C ARG A 111 -8.29 -5.71 -3.33
N THR A 112 -7.02 -5.31 -3.21
CA THR A 112 -6.07 -5.28 -4.33
C THR A 112 -5.84 -6.69 -4.89
N ILE A 113 -5.68 -7.70 -4.02
CA ILE A 113 -5.55 -9.10 -4.45
C ILE A 113 -6.82 -9.57 -5.18
N ASN A 114 -7.99 -9.29 -4.64
CA ASN A 114 -9.26 -9.66 -5.26
C ASN A 114 -9.45 -8.98 -6.62
N HIS A 115 -9.04 -7.72 -6.74
CA HIS A 115 -9.09 -6.98 -8.00
C HIS A 115 -8.15 -7.59 -9.04
N ALA A 116 -6.89 -7.87 -8.68
CA ALA A 116 -5.93 -8.54 -9.56
C ALA A 116 -6.42 -9.92 -10.02
N HIS A 117 -6.97 -10.73 -9.10
CA HIS A 117 -7.58 -12.02 -9.45
C HIS A 117 -8.78 -11.87 -10.40
N ALA A 118 -9.58 -10.81 -10.26
CA ALA A 118 -10.69 -10.55 -11.17
C ALA A 118 -10.21 -10.15 -12.57
N GLN A 119 -9.13 -9.36 -12.67
CA GLN A 119 -8.48 -8.98 -13.93
C GLN A 119 -7.88 -10.19 -14.65
N ILE A 120 -7.15 -11.05 -13.94
CA ILE A 120 -6.60 -12.30 -14.52
C ILE A 120 -7.72 -13.17 -15.08
N LYS A 121 -8.83 -13.34 -14.33
CA LYS A 121 -10.01 -14.10 -14.79
C LYS A 121 -10.76 -13.43 -15.95
N SER A 122 -10.71 -12.10 -16.09
CA SER A 122 -11.28 -11.44 -17.27
C SER A 122 -10.38 -11.61 -18.48
N ASP A 123 -9.06 -11.58 -18.30
CA ASP A 123 -8.09 -11.75 -19.38
C ASP A 123 -8.13 -13.20 -19.90
N GLU A 124 -8.20 -14.20 -19.02
CA GLU A 124 -8.40 -15.62 -19.41
C GLU A 124 -9.72 -15.87 -20.16
N ARG A 125 -10.78 -15.09 -19.87
CA ARG A 125 -12.06 -15.16 -20.59
C ARG A 125 -12.09 -14.32 -21.87
N GLY A 126 -11.22 -13.32 -21.96
CA GLY A 126 -10.97 -12.48 -23.14
C GLY A 126 -9.99 -13.12 -24.13
N GLU A 127 -9.26 -14.14 -23.71
CA GLU A 127 -8.41 -14.98 -24.58
C GLU A 127 -9.25 -16.05 -25.31
N CYS A 128 -10.41 -15.65 -25.82
CA CYS A 128 -11.02 -16.27 -26.99
C CYS A 128 -10.85 -15.30 -28.15
N SER A 129 -10.08 -15.73 -29.16
CA SER A 129 -9.70 -15.00 -30.38
C SER A 129 -8.46 -14.10 -30.28
N SER A 130 -7.27 -14.70 -30.20
CA SER A 130 -6.33 -14.70 -31.35
C SER A 130 -5.02 -15.39 -30.97
N ASN A 131 -4.70 -16.45 -31.71
CA ASN A 131 -3.40 -17.13 -31.68
C ASN A 131 -2.26 -16.10 -31.73
N LYS A 132 -1.43 -16.03 -30.69
CA LYS A 132 -0.08 -15.47 -30.81
C LYS A 132 0.93 -16.61 -30.77
N ALA A 133 1.04 -17.30 -31.91
CA ALA A 133 2.18 -18.14 -32.18
C ALA A 133 3.40 -17.23 -32.36
N ILE A 134 4.41 -17.37 -31.50
CA ILE A 134 5.73 -16.78 -31.73
C ILE A 134 6.64 -17.95 -32.12
N TRP A 135 7.03 -17.98 -33.39
CA TRP A 135 8.09 -18.87 -33.88
C TRP A 135 9.43 -18.25 -33.51
N VAL A 136 10.30 -19.04 -32.88
CA VAL A 136 11.71 -18.69 -32.68
C VAL A 136 12.54 -19.64 -33.55
N GLN A 137 13.32 -19.08 -34.47
CA GLN A 137 14.42 -19.75 -35.17
C GLN A 137 15.70 -19.60 -34.33
N ASP A 138 16.63 -20.54 -34.23
CA ASP A 138 16.74 -21.93 -34.72
C ASP A 138 17.21 -22.82 -33.54
#